data_AF-A0A821LNF5-F1
#
_entry.id   AF-A0A821LNF5-F1
#
_cell.length_a   1.000
_cell.length_b   1.000
_cell.length_c   1.000
_cell.angle_alpha   90.00
_cell.angle_beta   90.00
_cell.angle_gamma   90.00
#
_symmetry.space_group_name_H-M   'P 1'
#
loop_
_entity.id
_entity.type
_entity.pdbx_description
1 polymer ?
#
loop_
_entity_poly.entity_id
_entity_poly.type
_entity_poly.pdbx_seq_one_letter_code
_entity_poly.pdbx_strand_id
1 'polypeptide(L)'
;MENEQQTNQSILEFLNYFDNEWLKSNDGWYEGLQLYTPSTNNALEAINKTIKADGTFRGRLVLSRFLTIASNIVNNWSIERDTSSIN
;
A
#
# COMPACT_ATOMS: atom_id res chain seq x y z
N MET A 1 -17.24 -21.44 -35.54
CA MET A 1 -15.97 -21.01 -36.15
C MET A 1 -15.85 -19.49 -36.19
N GLU A 2 -16.71 -18.72 -36.90
CA GLU A 2 -16.61 -17.23 -36.90
C GLU A 2 -16.77 -16.58 -35.51
N ASN A 3 -17.76 -17.02 -34.70
CA ASN A 3 -17.96 -16.48 -33.34
C ASN A 3 -16.80 -16.77 -32.38
N GLU A 4 -16.12 -17.92 -32.52
CA GLU A 4 -14.94 -18.25 -31.70
C GLU A 4 -13.74 -17.40 -32.09
N GLN A 5 -13.52 -17.18 -33.39
CA GLN A 5 -12.43 -16.32 -33.87
C GLN A 5 -12.64 -14.87 -33.43
N GLN A 6 -13.87 -14.36 -33.49
CA GLN A 6 -14.19 -13.01 -33.05
C GLN A 6 -14.07 -12.87 -31.51
N THR A 7 -14.40 -13.92 -30.76
CA THR A 7 -14.19 -13.95 -29.30
C THR A 7 -12.70 -13.98 -28.93
N ASN A 8 -11.89 -14.76 -29.65
CA ASN A 8 -10.44 -14.78 -29.43
C ASN A 8 -9.79 -13.44 -29.76
N GLN A 9 -10.26 -12.77 -30.81
CA GLN A 9 -9.78 -11.46 -31.19
C GLN A 9 -10.09 -10.39 -30.12
N SER A 10 -11.32 -10.37 -29.60
CA SER A 10 -11.69 -9.42 -28.54
C SER A 10 -10.94 -9.66 -27.23
N ILE A 11 -10.65 -10.92 -26.88
CA ILE A 11 -9.82 -11.26 -25.73
C ILE A 11 -8.39 -10.73 -25.92
N LEU A 12 -7.80 -10.90 -27.09
CA LEU A 12 -6.44 -10.42 -27.36
C LEU A 12 -6.37 -8.88 -27.33
N GLU A 13 -7.39 -8.20 -27.86
CA GLU A 13 -7.50 -6.75 -27.79
C GLU A 13 -7.59 -6.26 -26.34
N PHE A 14 -8.40 -6.92 -25.51
CA PHE A 14 -8.50 -6.61 -24.09
C PHE A 14 -7.16 -6.84 -23.37
N LEU A 15 -6.51 -7.98 -23.59
CA LEU A 15 -5.23 -8.30 -22.94
C LEU A 15 -4.14 -7.31 -23.32
N ASN A 16 -4.06 -6.92 -24.60
CA ASN A 16 -3.11 -5.91 -25.06
C ASN A 16 -3.38 -4.53 -24.47
N TYR A 17 -4.65 -4.12 -24.40
CA TYR A 17 -5.03 -2.87 -23.74
C TYR A 17 -4.66 -2.91 -22.26
N PHE A 18 -5.02 -3.98 -21.55
CA PHE A 18 -4.76 -4.14 -20.12
C PHE A 18 -3.26 -4.16 -19.80
N ASP A 19 -2.44 -4.81 -20.63
CA ASP A 19 -0.99 -4.80 -20.48
C ASP A 19 -0.40 -3.39 -20.63
N ASN A 20 -0.77 -2.69 -21.71
CA ASN A 20 -0.18 -1.40 -22.05
C ASN A 20 -0.62 -0.27 -21.11
N GLU A 21 -1.90 -0.23 -20.76
CA GLU A 21 -2.44 0.86 -19.94
C GLU A 21 -2.27 0.58 -18.45
N TRP A 22 -2.45 -0.67 -18.02
CA TRP A 22 -2.59 -0.99 -16.61
C TRP A 22 -1.36 -1.70 -16.03
N LEU A 23 -0.93 -2.84 -16.59
CA LEU A 23 0.18 -3.62 -15.99
C LEU A 23 1.52 -2.89 -16.06
N LYS A 24 1.87 -2.28 -17.19
CA LYS A 24 3.13 -1.53 -17.32
C LYS A 24 3.17 -0.27 -16.46
N SER A 25 2.02 0.35 -16.23
CA SER A 25 1.89 1.57 -15.42
C SER A 25 1.73 1.28 -13.93
N ASN A 26 1.30 0.07 -13.56
CA ASN A 26 0.99 -0.35 -12.20
C ASN A 26 1.63 -1.71 -11.90
N ASP A 27 2.95 -1.80 -11.98
CA ASP A 27 3.74 -3.02 -11.74
C ASP A 27 3.69 -3.51 -10.28
N GLY A 28 3.19 -2.69 -9.36
CA GLY A 28 3.01 -3.00 -7.95
C GLY A 28 1.69 -3.63 -7.53
N TRP A 29 0.98 -4.29 -8.45
CA TRP A 29 -0.31 -4.92 -8.14
C TRP A 29 -0.19 -6.22 -7.32
N TYR A 30 1.00 -6.81 -7.20
CA TYR A 30 1.20 -8.05 -6.46
C TYR A 30 1.67 -7.79 -5.02
N GLU A 31 1.07 -8.51 -4.06
CA GLU A 31 1.30 -8.33 -2.63
C GLU A 31 2.78 -8.52 -2.22
N GLY A 32 3.49 -9.38 -2.95
CA GLY A 32 4.92 -9.62 -2.75
C GLY A 32 5.84 -8.45 -3.07
N LEU A 33 5.36 -7.39 -3.75
CA LEU A 33 6.19 -6.20 -4.02
C LEU A 33 6.51 -5.47 -2.70
N GLN A 34 5.59 -5.49 -1.73
CA GLN A 34 5.72 -4.73 -0.49
C GLN A 34 5.25 -5.56 0.72
N LEU A 35 5.99 -6.63 1.00
CA LEU A 35 5.71 -7.67 2.02
C LEU A 35 5.37 -7.17 3.44
N TYR A 36 5.80 -5.96 3.80
CA TYR A 36 5.62 -5.40 5.16
C TYR A 36 4.66 -4.20 5.18
N THR A 37 3.93 -3.98 4.10
CA THR A 37 2.91 -2.95 4.00
C THR A 37 1.53 -3.56 4.08
N PRO A 38 0.59 -2.88 4.77
CA PRO A 38 -0.76 -3.39 4.90
C PRO A 38 -1.45 -3.54 3.53
N SER A 39 -1.77 -4.77 3.15
CA SER A 39 -2.57 -5.12 1.96
C SER A 39 -4.04 -5.35 2.29
N THR A 40 -4.39 -5.42 3.58
CA THR A 40 -5.75 -5.70 4.06
C THR A 40 -6.28 -4.60 4.98
N ASN A 41 -7.61 -4.44 5.01
CA ASN A 41 -8.27 -3.51 5.93
C ASN A 41 -7.92 -3.79 7.39
N ASN A 42 -7.83 -5.05 7.79
CA ASN A 42 -7.45 -5.42 9.15
C ASN A 42 -6.04 -4.92 9.50
N ALA A 43 -5.09 -5.01 8.57
CA ALA A 43 -3.74 -4.50 8.78
C ALA A 43 -3.72 -2.96 8.87
N LEU A 44 -4.50 -2.27 8.04
CA LEU A 44 -4.69 -0.81 8.12
C LEU A 44 -5.31 -0.38 9.46
N GLU A 45 -6.32 -1.11 9.93
CA GLU A 45 -6.97 -0.85 11.22
C GLU A 45 -6.04 -1.08 12.40
N ALA A 46 -5.23 -2.14 12.37
CA ALA A 46 -4.20 -2.40 13.37
C ALA A 46 -3.19 -1.24 13.45
N ILE A 47 -2.71 -0.78 12.29
CA ILE A 47 -1.83 0.40 12.15
C ILE A 47 -2.48 1.65 12.75
N ASN A 48 -3.73 1.93 12.39
CA ASN A 48 -4.49 3.05 12.92
C ASN A 48 -4.66 2.97 14.44
N LYS A 49 -4.84 1.76 14.99
CA LYS A 49 -4.94 1.53 16.43
C LYS A 49 -3.62 1.86 17.12
N THR A 50 -2.49 1.40 16.59
CA THR A 50 -1.15 1.69 17.11
C THR A 50 -0.87 3.20 17.16
N ILE A 51 -1.12 3.93 16.05
CA ILE A 51 -0.95 5.40 16.00
C ILE A 51 -1.82 6.10 17.07
N LYS A 52 -3.06 5.67 17.24
CA LYS A 52 -3.99 6.24 18.22
C LYS A 52 -3.57 5.93 19.67
N ALA A 53 -3.04 4.74 19.93
CA ALA A 53 -2.58 4.30 21.23
C ALA A 53 -1.28 5.02 21.64
N ASP A 54 -0.30 5.06 20.74
CA ASP A 54 1.06 5.49 21.06
C ASP A 54 1.21 7.01 20.98
N GLY A 55 0.48 7.66 20.07
CA GLY A 55 0.72 9.06 19.76
C GLY A 55 -0.25 10.03 20.43
N THR A 56 -1.53 9.69 20.54
CA THR A 56 -2.54 10.70 20.89
C THR A 56 -3.22 10.44 22.23
N PHE A 57 -3.15 9.21 22.76
CA PHE A 57 -4.02 8.77 23.86
C PHE A 57 -5.50 9.19 23.66
N ARG A 58 -5.92 9.37 22.40
CA ARG A 58 -7.21 9.94 21.99
C ARG A 58 -7.52 11.36 22.55
N GLY A 59 -6.52 12.10 23.03
CA GLY A 59 -6.64 13.47 23.51
C GLY A 59 -6.13 14.51 22.50
N ARG A 60 -6.51 15.79 22.71
CA ARG A 60 -5.92 16.92 21.97
C ARG A 60 -4.54 17.22 22.55
N LEU A 61 -3.55 17.34 21.69
CA LEU A 61 -2.18 17.70 22.06
C LEU A 61 -1.92 19.18 21.77
N VAL A 62 -1.12 19.82 22.62
CA VAL A 62 -0.51 21.10 22.29
C VAL A 62 0.45 20.93 21.11
N LEU A 63 0.60 21.97 20.28
CA LEU A 63 1.31 21.89 19.00
C LEU A 63 2.73 21.32 19.13
N SER A 64 3.50 21.76 20.13
CA SER A 64 4.87 21.26 20.36
C SER A 64 4.90 19.75 20.59
N ARG A 65 4.00 19.24 21.44
CA ARG A 65 3.90 17.81 21.74
C ARG A 65 3.38 17.00 20.55
N PHE A 66 2.45 17.57 19.78
CA PHE A 66 2.00 16.96 18.53
C PHE A 66 3.14 16.77 17.55
N LEU A 67 3.96 17.81 17.31
CA LEU A 67 5.08 17.75 16.38
C LEU A 67 6.13 16.71 16.80
N THR A 68 6.47 16.65 18.10
CA THR A 68 7.39 15.62 18.61
C THR A 68 6.87 14.22 18.33
N ILE A 69 5.60 13.97 18.63
CA ILE A 69 5.00 12.65 18.47
C ILE A 69 4.88 12.26 16.99
N ALA A 70 4.42 13.19 16.14
CA ALA A 70 4.33 12.95 14.71
C ALA A 70 5.71 12.62 14.10
N SER A 71 6.75 13.37 14.49
CA SER A 71 8.12 13.08 14.06
C SER A 71 8.61 11.71 14.52
N ASN A 72 8.31 11.31 15.76
CA ASN A 72 8.68 9.98 16.26
C ASN A 72 7.96 8.86 15.51
N ILE A 73 6.66 9.01 15.22
CA ILE A 73 5.89 8.03 14.45
C ILE A 73 6.50 7.86 13.06
N VAL A 74 6.77 8.98 12.36
CA VAL A 74 7.40 8.95 11.03
C VAL A 74 8.78 8.31 11.09
N ASN A 75 9.62 8.70 12.07
CA ASN A 75 10.97 8.15 12.22
C ASN A 75 10.94 6.63 12.42
N ASN A 76 10.21 6.15 13.42
CA ASN A 76 10.11 4.72 13.73
C ASN A 76 9.59 3.93 12.52
N TRP A 77 8.58 4.46 11.82
CA TRP A 77 7.96 3.74 10.70
C TRP A 77 8.75 3.85 9.40
N SER A 78 9.66 4.81 9.29
CA SER A 78 10.58 4.96 8.16
C SER A 78 11.85 4.11 8.31
N ILE A 79 12.41 4.01 9.52
CA ILE A 79 13.69 3.33 9.78
C ILE A 79 13.46 1.88 10.21
N GLU A 80 12.56 1.61 11.16
CA GLU A 80 12.38 0.25 11.71
C GLU A 80 11.63 -0.69 10.77
N ARG A 81 11.03 -0.17 9.69
CA ARG A 81 10.33 -0.95 8.66
C ARG A 81 11.00 -0.90 7.28
N ASP A 82 12.20 -0.32 7.20
CA ASP A 82 13.00 -0.36 5.98
C ASP A 82 13.55 -1.77 5.79
N THR A 83 13.10 -2.46 4.73
CA THR A 83 13.54 -3.82 4.41
C THR A 83 15.00 -3.88 3.98
N SER A 84 15.60 -2.77 3.59
CA SER A 84 17.02 -2.69 3.26
C SER A 84 17.93 -2.63 4.50
N SER A 85 17.36 -2.39 5.68
CA SER A 85 18.09 -2.28 6.96
C SER A 85 18.17 -3.60 7.74
N ILE A 86 17.50 -4.66 7.27
CA ILE A 86 17.56 -6.00 7.85
C ILE A 86 18.68 -6.77 7.13
N ASN A 87 19.80 -6.95 7.82
CA ASN A 87 20.97 -7.72 7.36
C ASN A 87 20.63 -9.18 7.04
#